data_AF-A0AAV3RUU2-F1
#
_entry.id   AF-A0AAV3RUU2-F1
#
_cell.length_a   1.000
_cell.length_b   1.000
_cell.length_c   1.000
_cell.angle_alpha   90.00
_cell.angle_beta   90.00
_cell.angle_gamma   90.00
#
_symmetry.space_group_name_H-M   'P 1'
#
loop_
_entity.id
_entity.type
_entity.pdbx_description
1 polymer ?
#
loop_
_entity_poly.entity_id
_entity_poly.type
_entity_poly.pdbx_seq_one_letter_code
_entity_poly.pdbx_strand_id
1 'polypeptide(L)'
;MKDKVCLVIENQFHEIKTKIASEQIRVSRKFEIELFEELKTRVSEFAMEELYRQYELAISNELPFECKNHFQMTMGLPCSHMIKIAMDKGEPLRLGDIHPQWRIDTRSFVDGTLEDDEISCLLEKLR
;
A
#
# COMPACT_ATOMS: atom_id res chain seq x y z
N MET A 1 26.65 -1.53 32.68
CA MET A 1 25.73 -2.67 32.83
C MET A 1 24.49 -2.27 32.04
N LYS A 2 24.22 -2.84 30.86
CA LYS A 2 23.01 -2.46 30.09
C LYS A 2 21.80 -2.90 30.91
N ASP A 3 20.95 -1.96 31.29
CA ASP A 3 19.76 -2.25 32.09
C ASP A 3 18.85 -3.22 31.36
N LYS A 4 18.29 -4.19 32.10
CA LYS A 4 17.38 -5.22 31.54
C LYS A 4 16.22 -4.60 30.75
N VAL A 5 15.84 -3.37 31.10
CA VAL A 5 14.84 -2.55 30.40
C VAL A 5 15.28 -2.22 28.97
N CYS A 6 16.53 -1.81 28.76
CA CYS A 6 17.05 -1.51 27.42
C CYS A 6 17.03 -2.75 26.52
N LEU A 7 17.41 -3.91 27.07
CA LEU A 7 17.39 -5.18 26.35
C LEU A 7 15.97 -5.59 25.91
N VAL A 8 14.97 -5.39 26.77
CA VAL A 8 13.57 -5.67 26.42
C VAL A 8 13.08 -4.76 25.29
N ILE A 9 13.41 -3.46 25.36
CA ILE A 9 13.03 -2.48 24.34
C ILE A 9 13.71 -2.79 23.00
N GLU A 10 15.02 -3.08 23.00
CA GLU A 10 15.78 -3.47 21.79
C GLU A 10 15.14 -4.71 21.12
N ASN A 11 14.78 -5.73 21.91
CA ASN A 11 14.12 -6.93 21.38
C ASN A 11 12.74 -6.63 20.78
N GLN A 12 11.91 -5.83 21.46
CA GLN A 12 10.61 -5.43 20.93
C GLN A 12 10.73 -4.64 19.64
N PHE A 13 11.71 -3.73 19.56
CA PHE A 13 11.99 -2.95 18.36
C PHE A 13 12.37 -3.86 17.19
N HIS A 14 13.26 -4.83 17.40
CA HIS A 14 13.62 -5.82 16.38
C HIS A 14 12.44 -6.70 15.96
N GLU A 15 11.59 -7.12 16.90
CA GLU A 15 10.40 -7.92 16.60
C GLU A 15 9.41 -7.14 15.74
N ILE A 16 9.15 -5.87 16.08
CA ILE A 16 8.31 -4.96 15.28
C ILE A 16 8.90 -4.79 13.89
N LYS A 17 10.20 -4.48 13.78
CA LYS A 17 10.88 -4.29 12.50
C LYS A 17 10.78 -5.54 11.61
N THR A 18 10.95 -6.72 12.22
CA THR A 18 10.85 -8.02 11.52
C THR A 18 9.42 -8.29 11.05
N LYS A 19 8.41 -8.00 11.89
CA LYS A 19 7.00 -8.12 11.51
C LYS A 19 6.64 -7.20 10.36
N ILE A 20 7.06 -5.93 10.41
CA ILE A 20 6.84 -4.97 9.32
C ILE A 20 7.46 -5.47 8.01
N ALA A 21 8.73 -5.89 8.04
CA ALA A 21 9.41 -6.39 6.85
C ALA A 21 8.72 -7.65 6.27
N SER A 22 8.32 -8.59 7.14
CA SER A 22 7.58 -9.79 6.74
C SER A 22 6.25 -9.45 6.08
N GLU A 23 5.46 -8.54 6.66
CA GLU A 23 4.18 -8.12 6.09
C GLU A 23 4.38 -7.38 4.76
N GLN A 24 5.37 -6.48 4.64
CA GLN A 24 5.71 -5.85 3.36
C GLN A 24 6.01 -6.87 2.25
N ILE A 25 6.78 -7.93 2.57
CA ILE A 25 7.09 -9.01 1.62
C ILE A 25 5.83 -9.81 1.25
N ARG A 26 4.93 -10.08 2.19
CA ARG A 26 3.68 -10.82 1.95
C ARG A 26 2.71 -10.03 1.09
N VAL A 27 2.52 -8.75 1.41
CA VAL A 27 1.72 -7.79 0.64
C VAL A 27 2.24 -7.69 -0.80
N SER A 28 3.56 -7.59 -0.97
CA SER A 28 4.18 -7.53 -2.30
C SER A 28 3.87 -8.75 -3.17
N ARG A 29 3.89 -9.96 -2.59
CA ARG A 29 3.59 -11.21 -3.32
C ARG A 29 2.11 -11.37 -3.69
N LYS A 30 1.18 -10.86 -2.87
CA LYS A 30 -0.28 -10.91 -3.16
C LYS A 30 -0.64 -10.11 -4.41
N PHE A 31 0.14 -9.07 -4.72
CA PHE A 31 -0.11 -8.14 -5.82
C PHE A 31 0.95 -8.23 -6.93
N GLU A 32 1.63 -9.38 -7.07
CA GLU A 32 2.59 -9.64 -8.14
C GLU A 32 1.88 -9.93 -9.48
N ILE A 33 1.09 -8.95 -9.92
CA ILE A 33 0.32 -8.97 -11.16
C ILE A 33 0.79 -7.78 -11.99
N GLU A 34 1.20 -8.01 -13.24
CA GLU A 34 1.70 -6.96 -14.15
C GLU A 34 0.70 -5.80 -14.31
N LEU A 35 -0.61 -6.10 -14.24
CA LEU A 35 -1.69 -5.12 -14.24
C LEU A 35 -1.51 -4.01 -13.17
N PHE A 36 -0.91 -4.33 -12.03
CA PHE A 36 -0.75 -3.42 -10.89
C PHE A 36 0.67 -2.86 -10.75
N GLU A 37 1.55 -3.06 -11.73
CA GLU A 37 2.96 -2.72 -11.62
C GLU A 37 3.19 -1.25 -11.22
N GLU A 38 2.46 -0.33 -11.85
CA GLU A 38 2.57 1.12 -11.58
C GLU A 38 1.96 1.51 -10.21
N LEU A 39 1.05 0.69 -9.68
CA LEU A 39 0.29 0.98 -8.47
C LEU A 39 1.00 0.47 -7.20
N LYS A 40 1.84 -0.56 -7.35
CA LYS A 40 2.65 -1.10 -6.27
C LYS A 40 3.41 0.02 -5.56
N THR A 41 3.38 -0.02 -4.23
CA THR A 41 4.02 0.94 -3.30
C THR A 41 3.58 2.42 -3.43
N ARG A 42 2.66 2.76 -4.34
CA ARG A 42 2.20 4.13 -4.62
C ARG A 42 0.74 4.36 -4.28
N VAL A 43 -0.01 3.28 -4.09
CA VAL A 43 -1.41 3.26 -3.66
C VAL A 43 -1.53 2.61 -2.28
N SER A 44 -2.50 3.05 -1.48
CA SER A 44 -2.76 2.48 -0.16
C SER A 44 -3.11 1.00 -0.25
N GLU A 45 -2.75 0.24 0.79
CA GLU A 45 -3.07 -1.19 0.87
C GLU A 45 -4.57 -1.45 0.70
N PHE A 46 -5.42 -0.68 1.37
CA PHE A 46 -6.87 -0.79 1.24
C PHE A 46 -7.35 -0.67 -0.22
N ALA A 47 -6.83 0.31 -0.97
CA ALA A 47 -7.20 0.47 -2.36
C ALA A 47 -6.63 -0.65 -3.24
N MET A 48 -5.44 -1.17 -2.94
CA MET A 48 -4.89 -2.35 -3.60
C MET A 48 -5.73 -3.61 -3.38
N GLU A 49 -6.23 -3.82 -2.15
CA GLU A 49 -7.14 -4.94 -1.85
C GLU A 49 -8.45 -4.83 -2.63
N GLU A 50 -9.01 -3.62 -2.70
CA GLU A 50 -10.26 -3.38 -3.37
C GLU A 50 -10.13 -3.50 -4.90
N LEU A 51 -9.01 -3.03 -5.48
CA LEU A 51 -8.63 -3.30 -6.87
C LEU A 51 -8.48 -4.79 -7.15
N TYR A 52 -7.90 -5.55 -6.23
CA TYR A 52 -7.76 -6.99 -6.37
C TYR A 52 -9.12 -7.70 -6.38
N ARG A 53 -10.09 -7.26 -5.55
CA ARG A 53 -11.48 -7.78 -5.63
C ARG A 53 -12.12 -7.48 -6.98
N GLN A 54 -11.93 -6.27 -7.52
CA GLN A 54 -12.41 -5.93 -8.86
C GLN A 54 -11.72 -6.74 -9.96
N TYR A 55 -10.44 -7.07 -9.79
CA TYR A 55 -9.72 -7.97 -10.68
C TYR A 55 -10.28 -9.39 -10.64
N GLU A 56 -10.57 -9.94 -9.45
CA GLU A 56 -11.22 -11.25 -9.31
C GLU A 56 -12.60 -11.29 -9.99
N LEU A 57 -13.35 -10.19 -9.92
CA LEU A 57 -14.59 -10.04 -10.68
C LEU A 57 -14.35 -9.90 -12.18
N ALA A 58 -13.27 -9.24 -12.61
CA ALA A 58 -12.94 -9.05 -14.01
C ALA A 58 -12.57 -10.36 -14.72
N ILE A 59 -11.94 -11.28 -13.99
CA ILE A 59 -11.61 -12.62 -14.49
C ILE A 59 -12.79 -13.60 -14.37
N SER A 60 -13.84 -13.26 -13.61
CA SER A 60 -15.05 -14.07 -13.53
C SER A 60 -15.93 -13.83 -14.76
N ASN A 61 -16.71 -14.85 -15.17
CA ASN A 61 -17.67 -14.72 -16.27
C ASN A 61 -18.98 -14.03 -15.85
N GLU A 62 -19.02 -13.40 -14.68
CA GLU A 62 -20.26 -12.89 -14.05
C GLU A 62 -20.36 -11.35 -14.10
N LEU A 63 -19.62 -10.71 -15.00
CA LEU A 63 -19.73 -9.26 -15.17
C LEU A 63 -21.09 -8.87 -15.77
N PRO A 64 -21.79 -7.89 -15.17
CA PRO A 64 -22.94 -7.27 -15.82
C PRO A 64 -22.57 -6.77 -17.23
N PHE A 65 -23.50 -6.82 -18.19
CA PHE A 65 -23.21 -6.37 -19.55
C PHE A 65 -22.83 -4.88 -19.62
N GLU A 66 -23.46 -4.04 -18.78
CA GLU A 66 -23.23 -2.60 -18.77
C GLU A 66 -22.43 -2.15 -17.55
N CYS A 67 -21.39 -1.35 -17.78
CA CYS A 67 -20.68 -0.65 -16.72
C CYS A 67 -21.45 0.61 -16.32
N LYS A 68 -21.88 0.69 -15.05
CA LYS A 68 -22.56 1.88 -14.51
C LYS A 68 -21.60 2.94 -13.95
N ASN A 69 -20.28 2.69 -14.01
CA ASN A 69 -19.24 3.51 -13.38
C ASN A 69 -19.44 3.78 -11.87
N HIS A 70 -20.39 3.09 -11.22
CA HIS A 70 -20.76 3.32 -9.83
C HIS A 70 -19.56 3.21 -8.91
N PHE A 71 -18.75 2.17 -9.11
CA PHE A 71 -17.56 1.93 -8.31
C PHE A 71 -16.50 3.01 -8.48
N GLN A 72 -16.25 3.48 -9.70
CA GLN A 72 -15.33 4.61 -9.93
C GLN A 72 -15.86 5.89 -9.29
N MET A 73 -17.17 6.13 -9.35
CA MET A 73 -17.79 7.33 -8.75
C MET A 73 -17.76 7.31 -7.23
N THR A 74 -17.98 6.16 -6.59
CA THR A 74 -18.07 6.05 -5.13
C THR A 74 -16.72 5.81 -4.47
N MET A 75 -15.89 4.97 -5.09
CA MET A 75 -14.59 4.58 -4.55
C MET A 75 -13.46 5.36 -5.20
N GLY A 76 -13.60 5.99 -6.36
CA GLY A 76 -12.47 6.62 -7.04
C GLY A 76 -11.43 5.61 -7.54
N LEU A 77 -11.85 4.37 -7.81
CA LEU A 77 -11.01 3.26 -8.27
C LEU A 77 -11.62 2.64 -9.55
N PRO A 78 -10.79 2.08 -10.46
CA PRO A 78 -11.25 1.27 -11.59
C PRO A 78 -12.19 0.14 -11.16
N CYS A 79 -13.33 0.02 -11.84
CA CYS A 79 -14.22 -1.13 -11.66
C CYS A 79 -13.71 -2.35 -12.44
N SER A 80 -14.31 -3.51 -12.17
CA SER A 80 -14.02 -4.75 -12.88
C SER A 80 -14.14 -4.66 -14.40
N HIS A 81 -15.06 -3.85 -14.96
CA HIS A 81 -15.14 -3.60 -16.40
C HIS A 81 -13.92 -2.87 -16.95
N MET A 82 -13.45 -1.83 -16.26
CA MET A 82 -12.26 -1.08 -16.67
C MET A 82 -11.01 -1.95 -16.59
N ILE A 83 -10.91 -2.77 -15.53
CA ILE A 83 -9.85 -3.76 -15.38
C ILE A 83 -9.88 -4.77 -16.52
N LYS A 84 -11.07 -5.31 -16.86
CA LYS A 84 -11.22 -6.25 -17.96
C LYS A 84 -10.76 -5.66 -19.29
N ILE A 85 -11.12 -4.40 -19.56
CA ILE A 85 -10.66 -3.67 -20.76
C ILE A 85 -9.13 -3.53 -20.77
N ALA A 86 -8.51 -3.18 -19.64
CA ALA A 86 -7.06 -3.06 -19.53
C ALA A 86 -6.36 -4.41 -19.77
N MET A 87 -6.89 -5.48 -19.18
CA MET A 87 -6.40 -6.86 -19.38
C MET A 87 -6.51 -7.29 -20.85
N ASP A 88 -7.65 -7.06 -21.49
CA ASP A 88 -7.88 -7.45 -22.90
C ASP A 88 -6.97 -6.67 -23.86
N LYS A 89 -6.51 -5.48 -23.47
CA LYS A 89 -5.52 -4.68 -24.18
C LYS A 89 -4.06 -5.02 -23.83
N GLY A 90 -3.83 -5.80 -22.77
CA GLY A 90 -2.49 -6.03 -22.22
C GLY A 90 -1.84 -4.78 -21.64
N GLU A 91 -2.64 -3.84 -21.12
CA GLU A 91 -2.15 -2.59 -20.52
C GLU A 91 -2.24 -2.64 -18.99
N PRO A 92 -1.23 -2.13 -18.26
CA PRO A 92 -1.32 -1.97 -16.81
C PRO A 92 -2.29 -0.84 -16.45
N LEU A 93 -2.82 -0.88 -15.23
CA LEU A 93 -3.54 0.25 -14.66
C LEU A 93 -2.56 1.38 -14.36
N ARG A 94 -2.97 2.61 -14.68
CA ARG A 94 -2.14 3.79 -14.48
C ARG A 94 -2.52 4.48 -13.18
N LEU A 95 -1.59 5.21 -12.58
CA LEU A 95 -1.92 6.01 -11.39
C LEU A 95 -2.88 7.16 -11.67
N GLY A 96 -2.99 7.59 -12.93
CA GLY A 96 -4.00 8.55 -13.35
C GLY A 96 -5.43 8.02 -13.18
N ASP A 97 -5.60 6.70 -13.15
CA ASP A 97 -6.91 6.06 -12.98
C ASP A 97 -7.31 5.95 -11.50
N ILE A 98 -6.38 6.25 -10.57
CA ILE A 98 -6.57 6.15 -9.13
C ILE A 98 -6.81 7.53 -8.53
N HIS A 99 -7.93 7.70 -7.83
CA HIS A 99 -8.24 8.96 -7.17
C HIS A 99 -7.17 9.34 -6.11
N PRO A 100 -6.77 10.62 -6.01
CA PRO A 100 -5.69 11.07 -5.12
C PRO A 100 -5.84 10.66 -3.64
N GLN A 101 -7.07 10.47 -3.15
CA GLN A 101 -7.33 9.99 -1.79
C GLN A 101 -6.59 8.68 -1.44
N TRP A 102 -6.42 7.79 -2.42
CA TRP A 102 -5.78 6.49 -2.23
C TRP A 102 -4.29 6.50 -2.51
N ARG A 103 -3.78 7.59 -3.06
CA ARG A 103 -2.38 7.73 -3.44
C ARG A 103 -1.54 8.05 -2.21
N ILE A 104 -0.51 7.25 -1.98
CA ILE A 104 0.49 7.47 -0.93
C ILE A 104 1.75 8.13 -1.47
N ASP A 105 1.98 8.07 -2.78
CA ASP A 105 3.10 8.74 -3.45
C ASP A 105 2.99 10.28 -3.44
N THR A 106 1.80 10.80 -3.15
CA THR A 106 1.55 12.24 -2.99
C THR A 106 1.68 12.72 -1.54
N ARG A 107 1.79 11.79 -0.59
CA ARG A 107 1.95 12.15 0.83
C ARG A 107 3.41 12.47 1.07
N SER A 108 3.70 13.73 1.37
CA SER A 108 4.97 14.10 1.98
C SER A 108 4.96 13.57 3.42
N PHE A 109 5.40 12.33 3.62
CA PHE A 109 6.01 12.01 4.89
C PHE A 109 7.31 12.80 4.89
N VAL A 110 7.36 13.87 5.69
CA VAL A 110 8.66 14.37 6.13
C VAL A 110 9.30 13.14 6.77
N ASP A 111 10.31 12.59 6.11
CA ASP A 111 10.95 11.37 6.56
C ASP A 111 11.37 11.63 8.00
N GLY A 112 10.75 10.90 8.92
CA GLY A 112 11.02 10.99 10.35
C GLY A 112 12.35 10.33 10.68
N THR A 113 13.36 10.49 9.80
CA THR A 113 14.75 10.38 10.20
C THR A 113 15.00 11.54 11.14
N LEU A 114 14.60 11.36 12.41
CA LEU A 114 15.28 12.03 13.50
C LEU A 114 16.74 11.59 13.33
N GLU A 115 17.55 12.49 12.77
CA GLU A 115 18.99 12.29 12.68
C GLU A 115 19.49 11.92 14.09
N ASP A 116 20.55 11.13 14.20
CA ASP A 116 21.06 10.65 15.52
C ASP A 116 21.27 11.81 16.53
N ASP A 117 21.48 13.01 16.02
CA ASP A 117 21.59 14.28 16.75
C ASP A 117 20.27 14.72 17.43
N GLU A 118 19.11 14.46 16.81
CA GLU A 118 17.79 14.81 17.34
C GLU A 118 17.35 13.87 18.46
N ILE A 119 17.73 12.58 18.36
CA ILE A 119 17.57 11.60 19.44
C ILE A 119 18.45 11.98 20.64
N SER A 120 19.69 12.40 20.40
CA SER A 120 20.60 12.88 21.45
C SER A 120 20.02 14.10 22.20
N CYS A 121 19.47 15.07 21.47
CA CYS A 121 18.83 16.26 22.05
C CYS A 121 17.59 15.92 22.91
N LEU A 122 16.79 14.93 22.50
CA LEU A 122 15.62 14.48 23.26
C LEU A 122 16.02 13.72 24.54
N LEU A 123 17.09 12.94 24.49
CA LEU A 123 17.62 12.23 25.65
C LEU A 123 18.25 13.16 26.68
N GLU A 124 18.86 14.27 26.26
CA GLU A 124 19.37 15.31 27.17
C GLU A 124 18.24 16.08 27.89
N LYS A 125 17.08 16.26 27.25
CA LYS A 125 15.91 16.94 27.84
C LYS A 125 15.16 16.11 28.89
N LEU A 126 15.47 14.82 29.00
CA LEU A 126 14.87 13.89 29.96
C LEU A 126 15.72 13.68 31.22
N ARG A 127 16.85 14.37 31.32
CA ARG A 127 17.74 14.40 32.50
C ARG A 127 17.48 15.66 33.33
#